data_AF-R2S1I1-F1
#
_entry.id   AF-R2S1I1-F1
#
_cell.length_a   1.000
_cell.length_b   1.000
_cell.length_c   1.000
_cell.angle_alpha   90.00
_cell.angle_beta   90.00
_cell.angle_gamma   90.00
#
_symmetry.space_group_name_H-M   'P 1'
#
loop_
_entity.id
_entity.type
_entity.pdbx_description
1 polymer ?
#
loop_
_entity_poly.entity_id
_entity_poly.type
_entity_poly.pdbx_seq_one_letter_code
_entity_poly.pdbx_strand_id
1 'polypeptide(L)'
;MACVNCKQGGGSNCCNMRAMDVATPLNDIRNGDPNYCFTSITDKICENLMNDEGIHPSATHSNTDCDDLKSLNDLATGSLHNALMTLDICDVDAYKCWLDSLLSWQWNVDKAIICAICGLWKLVRCLDEKTQQSVRTVKLWSGDRNVFDLPSLTITEKLDAFDYLDLHLLFGTEHVVGRVSLEGGLGGIPTTVIMDKISSNNSYKIVPGALAGKEIGLSFPNQTTVKIDHFIWSITGSSTPTLDSAQAGVFLAFSNTANTKKYCDSQDVAGDKPHKILMIEGIVSGETGSCFK
;
A
#
# COMPACT_ATOMS: atom_id res chain seq x y z
N MET A 1 -36.10 -17.07 -7.04
CA MET A 1 -36.47 -18.26 -6.25
C MET A 1 -36.98 -17.76 -4.91
N ALA A 2 -38.17 -18.06 -4.38
CA ALA A 2 -39.38 -18.69 -4.90
C ALA A 2 -40.55 -18.26 -3.99
N CYS A 3 -41.70 -17.98 -4.58
CA CYS A 3 -43.01 -18.34 -4.01
C CYS A 3 -43.93 -18.60 -5.22
N VAL A 4 -43.73 -19.75 -5.84
CA VAL A 4 -44.58 -20.27 -6.90
C VAL A 4 -45.32 -21.45 -6.28
N ASN A 5 -46.65 -21.37 -6.28
CA ASN A 5 -47.65 -22.35 -5.79
C ASN A 5 -48.33 -22.04 -4.45
N CYS A 6 -49.21 -21.03 -4.45
CA CYS A 6 -50.42 -21.10 -3.62
C CYS A 6 -51.46 -21.98 -4.33
N LYS A 7 -51.39 -23.31 -4.15
CA LYS A 7 -52.53 -24.19 -4.37
C LYS A 7 -53.02 -24.76 -3.04
N GLN A 8 -54.33 -24.69 -2.88
CA GLN A 8 -55.12 -25.14 -1.74
C GLN A 8 -54.75 -26.54 -1.26
N GLY A 9 -54.63 -26.70 0.06
CA GLY A 9 -54.61 -28.01 0.71
C GLY A 9 -53.65 -28.05 1.90
N GLY A 10 -54.20 -27.86 3.11
CA GLY A 10 -53.64 -28.37 4.36
C GLY A 10 -52.27 -27.85 4.81
N GLY A 11 -52.28 -26.82 5.66
CA GLY A 11 -51.23 -26.57 6.65
C GLY A 11 -49.85 -26.21 6.11
N SER A 12 -49.72 -25.09 5.39
CA SER A 12 -48.41 -24.53 5.06
C SER A 12 -47.95 -23.52 6.11
N ASN A 13 -46.81 -23.80 6.75
CA ASN A 13 -46.11 -22.94 7.71
C ASN A 13 -45.46 -21.69 7.06
N CYS A 14 -45.98 -21.21 5.92
CA CYS A 14 -45.48 -20.02 5.23
C CYS A 14 -45.88 -18.70 5.93
N CYS A 15 -46.67 -18.75 7.00
CA CYS A 15 -47.30 -17.59 7.62
C CYS A 15 -47.03 -17.44 9.13
N ASN A 16 -45.90 -17.92 9.63
CA ASN A 16 -45.40 -17.49 10.95
C ASN A 16 -44.43 -16.30 10.77
N MET A 17 -44.88 -15.27 10.05
CA MET A 17 -44.15 -14.00 10.01
C MET A 17 -44.22 -13.38 11.40
N ARG A 18 -43.07 -13.11 12.00
CA ARG A 18 -42.98 -12.39 13.28
C ARG A 18 -42.65 -10.94 12.98
N ALA A 19 -43.17 -10.04 13.81
CA ALA A 19 -42.75 -8.66 13.78
C ALA A 19 -41.24 -8.58 14.03
N MET A 20 -40.56 -7.75 13.25
CA MET A 20 -39.17 -7.39 13.45
C MET A 20 -39.05 -6.35 14.57
N ASP A 21 -37.93 -6.38 15.29
CA ASP A 21 -37.62 -5.37 16.30
C ASP A 21 -37.27 -4.04 15.62
N VAL A 22 -38.00 -3.00 15.97
CA VAL A 22 -37.77 -1.61 15.52
C VAL A 22 -37.42 -0.68 16.68
N ALA A 23 -37.57 -1.15 17.93
CA ALA A 23 -37.35 -0.33 19.11
C ALA A 23 -35.86 -0.19 19.42
N THR A 24 -35.12 -1.30 19.36
CA THR A 24 -33.67 -1.30 19.54
C THR A 24 -32.95 -0.40 18.52
N PRO A 25 -33.11 -0.60 17.19
CA PRO A 25 -32.40 0.24 16.22
C PRO A 25 -32.82 1.71 16.27
N LEU A 26 -34.07 2.04 16.63
CA LEU A 26 -34.48 3.42 16.84
C LEU A 26 -33.79 4.03 18.07
N ASN A 27 -33.67 3.29 19.16
CA ASN A 27 -32.99 3.76 20.37
C ASN A 27 -31.48 3.92 20.16
N ASP A 28 -30.87 3.05 19.34
CA ASP A 28 -29.47 3.16 18.96
C ASP A 28 -29.24 4.46 18.18
N ILE A 29 -30.04 4.74 17.14
CA ILE A 29 -29.98 6.01 16.37
C ILE A 29 -30.27 7.23 17.26
N ARG A 30 -31.19 7.12 18.23
CA ARG A 30 -31.49 8.21 19.18
C ARG A 30 -30.29 8.55 20.05
N ASN A 31 -29.37 7.62 20.26
CA ASN A 31 -28.12 7.85 20.97
C ASN A 31 -28.34 8.57 22.32
N GLY A 32 -29.33 8.10 23.09
CA GLY A 32 -29.69 8.64 24.39
C GLY A 32 -30.62 9.88 24.40
N ASP A 33 -30.99 10.43 23.25
CA ASP A 33 -31.97 11.53 23.15
C ASP A 33 -33.40 11.00 22.97
N PRO A 34 -34.25 11.01 24.02
CA PRO A 34 -35.62 10.50 23.93
C PRO A 34 -36.53 11.36 23.05
N ASN A 35 -36.13 12.61 22.77
CA ASN A 35 -36.90 13.53 21.94
C ASN A 35 -36.54 13.43 20.45
N TYR A 36 -35.49 12.67 20.12
CA TYR A 36 -35.07 12.51 18.73
C TYR A 36 -36.09 11.65 17.97
N CYS A 37 -36.50 12.19 16.83
CA CYS A 37 -37.42 11.56 15.89
C CYS A 37 -36.75 11.53 14.51
N PHE A 38 -36.38 10.32 14.07
CA PHE A 38 -35.83 10.13 12.75
C PHE A 38 -36.92 10.34 11.70
N THR A 39 -36.72 11.31 10.81
CA THR A 39 -37.66 11.61 9.71
C THR A 39 -36.98 11.49 8.36
N SER A 40 -35.82 12.11 8.20
CA SER A 40 -35.01 12.01 6.99
C SER A 40 -33.55 12.34 7.26
N ILE A 41 -32.69 11.96 6.31
CA ILE A 41 -31.28 12.39 6.30
C ILE A 41 -31.22 13.85 5.86
N THR A 42 -31.07 14.74 6.84
CA THR A 42 -30.85 16.17 6.64
C THR A 42 -29.39 16.46 6.25
N ASP A 43 -29.10 17.68 5.81
CA ASP A 43 -27.73 18.07 5.46
C ASP A 43 -26.82 18.07 6.69
N LYS A 44 -27.33 18.42 7.87
CA LYS A 44 -26.60 18.29 9.14
C LYS A 44 -26.25 16.83 9.44
N ILE A 45 -27.21 15.92 9.28
CA ILE A 45 -26.96 14.48 9.44
C ILE A 45 -25.92 14.00 8.44
N CYS A 46 -25.98 14.49 7.19
CA CYS A 46 -25.00 14.19 6.17
C CYS A 46 -23.59 14.69 6.54
N GLU A 47 -23.46 15.90 7.08
CA GLU A 47 -22.18 16.45 7.56
C GLU A 47 -21.59 15.60 8.69
N ASN A 48 -22.41 15.17 9.64
CA ASN A 48 -21.97 14.28 10.72
C ASN A 48 -21.47 12.92 10.18
N LEU A 49 -22.24 12.31 9.27
CA LEU A 49 -21.84 11.07 8.58
C LEU A 49 -20.56 11.26 7.74
N MET A 50 -20.34 12.43 7.16
CA MET A 50 -19.08 12.70 6.46
C MET A 50 -17.86 12.74 7.41
N ASN A 51 -18.09 12.91 8.70
CA ASN A 51 -17.07 13.01 9.74
C ASN A 51 -16.98 11.76 10.64
N ASP A 52 -17.70 10.68 10.33
CA ASP A 52 -17.80 9.47 11.17
C ASP A 52 -18.38 9.75 12.57
N GLU A 53 -19.33 10.70 12.66
CA GLU A 53 -20.04 11.07 13.88
C GLU A 53 -21.44 10.44 13.97
N GLY A 54 -21.83 9.63 12.98
CA GLY A 54 -23.16 9.01 12.95
C GLY A 54 -24.30 9.96 12.62
N ILE A 55 -25.53 9.48 12.78
CA ILE A 55 -26.77 10.16 12.42
C ILE A 55 -27.14 11.23 13.44
N HIS A 56 -27.01 10.93 14.74
CA HIS A 56 -27.38 11.85 15.82
C HIS A 56 -26.30 11.87 16.90
N PRO A 57 -25.14 12.51 16.63
CA PRO A 57 -24.12 12.72 17.64
C PRO A 57 -24.67 13.59 18.77
N SER A 58 -24.32 13.23 20.00
CA SER A 58 -24.60 14.00 21.20
C SER A 58 -23.29 14.50 21.82
N ALA A 59 -23.38 15.44 22.77
CA ALA A 59 -22.22 16.00 23.45
C ALA A 59 -21.43 14.96 24.28
N THR A 60 -22.03 13.81 24.61
CA THR A 60 -21.43 12.79 25.49
C THR A 60 -21.26 11.42 24.82
N HIS A 61 -21.95 11.18 23.71
CA HIS A 61 -21.93 9.92 22.97
C HIS A 61 -22.08 10.19 21.49
N SER A 62 -21.25 9.55 20.67
CA SER A 62 -21.36 9.54 19.21
C SER A 62 -21.25 8.10 18.77
N ASN A 63 -22.23 7.62 18.00
CA ASN A 63 -22.09 6.34 17.33
C ASN A 63 -21.15 6.52 16.13
N THR A 64 -20.52 5.42 15.70
CA THR A 64 -19.82 5.42 14.41
C THR A 64 -20.84 5.39 13.27
N ASP A 65 -20.42 5.78 12.06
CA ASP A 65 -21.28 5.63 10.89
C ASP A 65 -21.73 4.18 10.68
N CYS A 66 -20.87 3.22 11.00
CA CYS A 66 -21.17 1.80 10.81
C CYS A 66 -22.33 1.36 11.71
N ASP A 67 -22.32 1.77 12.98
CA ASP A 67 -23.36 1.43 13.95
C ASP A 67 -24.70 2.06 13.57
N ASP A 68 -24.68 3.34 13.18
CA ASP A 68 -25.89 4.07 12.83
C ASP A 68 -26.46 3.66 11.47
N LEU A 69 -25.62 3.36 10.46
CA LEU A 69 -26.10 2.86 9.16
C LEU A 69 -26.69 1.46 9.28
N LYS A 70 -26.12 0.60 10.14
CA LYS A 70 -26.71 -0.71 10.44
C LYS A 70 -28.07 -0.53 11.12
N SER A 71 -28.13 0.30 12.15
CA SER A 71 -29.37 0.58 12.88
C SER A 71 -30.43 1.21 11.97
N LEU A 72 -30.04 2.11 11.06
CA LEU A 72 -30.93 2.70 10.07
C LEU A 72 -31.49 1.65 9.11
N ASN A 73 -30.66 0.74 8.61
CA ASN A 73 -31.10 -0.35 7.75
C ASN A 73 -32.07 -1.30 8.47
N ASP A 74 -31.77 -1.66 9.72
CA ASP A 74 -32.60 -2.55 10.54
C ASP A 74 -33.96 -1.87 10.88
N LEU A 75 -33.95 -0.57 11.20
CA LEU A 75 -35.14 0.23 11.43
C LEU A 75 -36.00 0.34 10.17
N ALA A 76 -35.40 0.65 9.02
CA ALA A 76 -36.09 0.77 7.74
C ALA A 76 -36.74 -0.56 7.34
N THR A 77 -35.95 -1.63 7.33
CA THR A 77 -36.40 -2.97 6.96
C THR A 77 -37.48 -3.48 7.92
N GLY A 78 -37.25 -3.34 9.23
CA GLY A 78 -38.21 -3.77 10.24
C GLY A 78 -39.53 -3.00 10.18
N SER A 79 -39.48 -1.68 9.97
CA SER A 79 -40.69 -0.85 9.84
C SER A 79 -41.51 -1.23 8.61
N LEU A 80 -40.85 -1.42 7.47
CA LEU A 80 -41.51 -1.80 6.22
C LEU A 80 -42.09 -3.22 6.28
N HIS A 81 -41.35 -4.17 6.86
CA HIS A 81 -41.82 -5.54 7.05
C HIS A 81 -43.02 -5.59 8.00
N ASN A 82 -42.96 -4.91 9.13
CA ASN A 82 -44.06 -4.86 10.10
C ASN A 82 -45.31 -4.22 9.49
N ALA A 83 -45.16 -3.15 8.71
CA ALA A 83 -46.27 -2.53 7.99
C ALA A 83 -46.87 -3.47 6.94
N LEU A 84 -46.03 -4.18 6.18
CA LEU A 84 -46.46 -5.16 5.18
C LEU A 84 -47.27 -6.31 5.81
N MET A 85 -46.91 -6.75 7.01
CA MET A 85 -47.64 -7.83 7.72
C MET A 85 -49.09 -7.46 8.04
N THR A 86 -49.38 -6.19 8.27
CA THR A 86 -50.73 -5.69 8.62
C THR A 86 -51.46 -5.08 7.43
N LEU A 87 -50.83 -5.03 6.26
CA LEU A 87 -51.34 -4.35 5.08
C LEU A 87 -52.53 -5.10 4.47
N ASP A 88 -53.64 -4.40 4.25
CA ASP A 88 -54.71 -4.92 3.40
C ASP A 88 -54.31 -4.75 1.93
N ILE A 89 -53.92 -5.85 1.29
CA ILE A 89 -53.50 -5.86 -0.11
C ILE A 89 -54.64 -5.54 -1.09
N CYS A 90 -55.89 -5.62 -0.65
CA CYS A 90 -57.06 -5.25 -1.45
C CYS A 90 -57.38 -3.75 -1.34
N ASP A 91 -56.81 -3.04 -0.35
CA ASP A 91 -56.87 -1.59 -0.24
C ASP A 91 -55.72 -0.97 -1.04
N VAL A 92 -56.07 -0.50 -2.24
CA VAL A 92 -55.14 0.12 -3.18
C VAL A 92 -54.46 1.35 -2.59
N ASP A 93 -55.14 2.12 -1.73
CA ASP A 93 -54.58 3.33 -1.14
C ASP A 93 -53.63 3.00 0.01
N ALA A 94 -53.95 1.99 0.83
CA ALA A 94 -53.02 1.45 1.81
C ALA A 94 -51.73 0.92 1.14
N TYR A 95 -51.87 0.18 0.03
CA TYR A 95 -50.72 -0.33 -0.72
C TYR A 95 -49.85 0.79 -1.31
N LYS A 96 -50.46 1.87 -1.85
CA LYS A 96 -49.71 3.05 -2.32
C LYS A 96 -48.94 3.73 -1.19
N CYS A 97 -49.55 3.91 -0.01
CA CYS A 97 -48.87 4.50 1.14
C CYS A 97 -47.69 3.65 1.61
N TRP A 98 -47.81 2.33 1.59
CA TRP A 98 -46.70 1.43 1.89
C TRP A 98 -45.56 1.55 0.87
N LEU A 99 -45.88 1.61 -0.44
CA LEU A 99 -44.88 1.82 -1.49
C LEU A 99 -44.17 3.18 -1.37
N ASP A 100 -44.90 4.24 -1.04
CA ASP A 100 -44.32 5.57 -0.81
C ASP A 100 -43.37 5.56 0.40
N SER A 101 -43.75 4.85 1.46
CA SER A 101 -42.88 4.63 2.62
C SER A 101 -41.63 3.83 2.26
N LEU A 102 -41.76 2.79 1.44
CA LEU A 102 -40.64 1.99 0.93
C LEU A 102 -39.62 2.86 0.19
N LEU A 103 -40.10 3.69 -0.74
CA LEU A 103 -39.24 4.61 -1.51
C LEU A 103 -38.58 5.65 -0.60
N SER A 104 -39.31 6.19 0.37
CA SER A 104 -38.79 7.18 1.33
C SER A 104 -37.70 6.59 2.25
N TRP A 105 -37.90 5.37 2.74
CA TRP A 105 -36.90 4.67 3.55
C TRP A 105 -35.66 4.32 2.73
N GLN A 106 -35.84 3.77 1.52
CA GLN A 106 -34.74 3.48 0.62
C GLN A 106 -33.91 4.73 0.31
N TRP A 107 -34.57 5.84 -0.03
CA TRP A 107 -33.92 7.12 -0.28
C TRP A 107 -33.07 7.59 0.91
N ASN A 108 -33.59 7.45 2.13
CA ASN A 108 -32.85 7.84 3.33
C ASN A 108 -31.64 6.94 3.60
N VAL A 109 -31.78 5.62 3.45
CA VAL A 109 -30.65 4.68 3.59
C VAL A 109 -29.56 5.01 2.55
N ASP A 110 -29.94 5.20 1.29
CA ASP A 110 -29.00 5.53 0.21
C ASP A 110 -28.33 6.89 0.45
N LYS A 111 -29.09 7.90 0.87
CA LYS A 111 -28.54 9.23 1.17
C LYS A 111 -27.52 9.15 2.31
N ALA A 112 -27.80 8.40 3.39
CA ALA A 112 -26.88 8.21 4.49
C ALA A 112 -25.57 7.53 4.05
N ILE A 113 -25.67 6.44 3.28
CA ILE A 113 -24.52 5.72 2.72
C ILE A 113 -23.67 6.64 1.83
N ILE A 114 -24.30 7.42 0.95
CA ILE A 114 -23.60 8.36 0.07
C ILE A 114 -22.83 9.39 0.90
N CYS A 115 -23.43 9.94 1.96
CA CYS A 115 -22.76 10.89 2.85
C CYS A 115 -21.50 10.31 3.49
N ALA A 116 -21.60 9.13 4.13
CA ALA A 116 -20.45 8.44 4.73
C ALA A 116 -19.36 8.14 3.69
N ILE A 117 -19.73 7.62 2.51
CA ILE A 117 -18.78 7.34 1.41
C ILE A 117 -18.10 8.63 0.92
N CYS A 118 -18.82 9.75 0.83
CA CYS A 118 -18.23 11.03 0.45
C CYS A 118 -17.19 11.52 1.47
N GLY A 119 -17.42 11.30 2.76
CA GLY A 119 -16.46 11.55 3.83
C GLY A 119 -15.19 10.71 3.68
N LEU A 120 -15.36 9.39 3.53
CA LEU A 120 -14.26 8.45 3.31
C LEU A 120 -13.42 8.81 2.07
N TRP A 121 -14.05 9.15 0.94
CA TRP A 121 -13.33 9.56 -0.27
C TRP A 121 -12.57 10.88 -0.14
N LYS A 122 -12.96 11.78 0.78
CA LYS A 122 -12.15 12.96 1.09
C LYS A 122 -10.87 12.56 1.85
N LEU A 123 -10.97 11.64 2.80
CA LEU A 123 -9.81 11.12 3.53
C LEU A 123 -8.86 10.36 2.60
N VAL A 124 -9.38 9.48 1.77
CA VAL A 124 -8.58 8.71 0.79
C VAL A 124 -7.83 9.65 -0.17
N ARG A 125 -8.50 10.68 -0.70
CA ARG A 125 -7.83 11.67 -1.56
C ARG A 125 -6.76 12.48 -0.84
N CYS A 126 -7.02 12.89 0.41
CA CYS A 126 -6.01 13.56 1.23
C CYS A 126 -4.77 12.67 1.44
N LEU A 127 -4.98 11.40 1.76
CA LEU A 127 -3.88 10.46 1.94
C LEU A 127 -3.12 10.21 0.64
N ASP A 128 -3.82 10.01 -0.48
CA ASP A 128 -3.19 9.83 -1.80
C ASP A 128 -2.34 11.05 -2.18
N GLU A 129 -2.89 12.26 -2.11
CA GLU A 129 -2.15 13.50 -2.38
C GLU A 129 -0.91 13.64 -1.49
N LYS A 130 -1.02 13.33 -0.20
CA LYS A 130 0.13 13.39 0.70
C LYS A 130 1.15 12.31 0.42
N THR A 131 0.74 11.08 0.10
CA THR A 131 1.69 10.01 -0.22
C THR A 131 2.45 10.28 -1.53
N GLN A 132 1.77 10.86 -2.52
CA GLN A 132 2.41 11.31 -3.76
C GLN A 132 3.41 12.45 -3.52
N GLN A 133 3.14 13.31 -2.53
CA GLN A 133 4.05 14.39 -2.14
C GLN A 133 5.15 13.94 -1.18
N SER A 134 4.92 12.88 -0.38
CA SER A 134 5.86 12.41 0.63
C SER A 134 6.95 11.50 0.09
N VAL A 135 6.79 10.90 -1.10
CA VAL A 135 7.87 10.14 -1.74
C VAL A 135 8.00 10.58 -3.19
N ARG A 136 8.98 11.44 -3.46
CA ARG A 136 9.31 11.86 -4.83
C ARG A 136 10.62 11.22 -5.25
N THR A 137 10.56 10.50 -6.36
CA THR A 137 11.77 9.97 -7.05
C THR A 137 12.16 10.94 -8.16
N VAL A 138 13.42 11.33 -8.20
CA VAL A 138 13.99 12.23 -9.21
C VAL A 138 15.12 11.50 -9.90
N LYS A 139 15.07 11.43 -11.23
CA LYS A 139 16.16 10.87 -12.02
C LYS A 139 17.32 11.86 -12.06
N LEU A 140 18.41 11.53 -11.37
CA LEU A 140 19.58 12.38 -11.20
C LEU A 140 20.63 12.17 -12.28
N TRP A 141 20.71 10.93 -12.80
CA TRP A 141 21.61 10.57 -13.88
C TRP A 141 21.07 9.34 -14.61
N SER A 142 21.37 9.24 -15.90
CA SER A 142 21.12 8.03 -16.69
C SER A 142 22.18 7.86 -17.77
N GLY A 143 22.57 6.62 -18.04
CA GLY A 143 23.55 6.32 -19.06
C GLY A 143 23.92 4.85 -19.11
N ASP A 144 25.08 4.59 -19.69
CA ASP A 144 25.62 3.26 -19.85
C ASP A 144 27.14 3.32 -19.63
N ARG A 145 27.54 3.22 -18.36
CA ARG A 145 28.95 3.34 -17.92
C ARG A 145 29.37 2.10 -17.17
N ASN A 146 30.55 1.57 -17.49
CA ASN A 146 31.12 0.44 -16.77
C ASN A 146 31.49 0.87 -15.34
N VAL A 147 31.11 0.07 -14.36
CA VAL A 147 31.39 0.30 -12.93
C VAL A 147 32.89 0.30 -12.64
N PHE A 148 33.70 -0.44 -13.43
CA PHE A 148 35.14 -0.57 -13.21
C PHE A 148 35.99 0.57 -13.79
N ASP A 149 35.41 1.43 -14.63
CA ASP A 149 36.12 2.55 -15.25
C ASP A 149 36.30 3.74 -14.29
N LEU A 150 36.30 3.50 -12.97
CA LEU A 150 36.43 4.56 -11.97
C LEU A 150 35.42 5.72 -12.17
N PRO A 151 34.13 5.44 -12.48
CA PRO A 151 33.24 6.49 -12.95
C PRO A 151 32.94 7.49 -11.83
N SER A 152 33.29 8.75 -12.09
CA SER A 152 32.73 9.90 -11.40
C SER A 152 31.58 10.44 -12.23
N LEU A 153 30.38 10.45 -11.67
CA LEU A 153 29.15 10.83 -12.35
C LEU A 153 28.65 12.16 -11.80
N THR A 154 28.46 13.12 -12.69
CA THR A 154 27.79 14.39 -12.35
C THR A 154 26.28 14.19 -12.42
N ILE A 155 25.59 14.56 -11.35
CA ILE A 155 24.12 14.49 -11.24
C ILE A 155 23.47 15.85 -11.44
N THR A 156 22.19 15.85 -11.81
CA THR A 156 21.45 17.07 -12.20
C THR A 156 21.02 17.95 -11.02
N GLU A 157 20.87 17.39 -9.82
CA GLU A 157 20.43 18.10 -8.62
C GLU A 157 21.38 17.84 -7.45
N LYS A 158 21.33 18.69 -6.42
CA LYS A 158 22.20 18.57 -5.25
C LYS A 158 21.75 17.44 -4.33
N LEU A 159 22.69 16.70 -3.76
CA LEU A 159 22.43 15.57 -2.86
C LEU A 159 21.69 15.96 -1.57
N ASP A 160 21.88 17.19 -1.08
CA ASP A 160 21.17 17.72 0.09
C ASP A 160 19.65 17.85 -0.07
N ALA A 161 19.13 17.72 -1.29
CA ALA A 161 17.70 17.69 -1.57
C ALA A 161 17.08 16.29 -1.39
N PHE A 162 17.87 15.24 -1.13
CA PHE A 162 17.42 13.85 -1.11
C PHE A 162 17.83 13.14 0.19
N ASP A 163 16.98 12.22 0.65
CA ASP A 163 17.24 11.39 1.82
C ASP A 163 17.90 10.05 1.43
N TYR A 164 17.60 9.56 0.22
CA TYR A 164 18.17 8.32 -0.31
C TYR A 164 18.62 8.48 -1.75
N LEU A 165 19.56 7.62 -2.15
CA LEU A 165 19.90 7.36 -3.56
C LEU A 165 19.64 5.91 -3.90
N ASP A 166 18.95 5.70 -5.02
CA ASP A 166 18.85 4.39 -5.67
C ASP A 166 19.82 4.33 -6.85
N LEU A 167 20.65 3.29 -6.85
CA LEU A 167 21.60 2.99 -7.90
C LEU A 167 21.12 1.77 -8.68
N HIS A 168 20.85 1.99 -9.96
CA HIS A 168 20.41 0.97 -10.88
C HIS A 168 21.60 0.41 -11.66
N LEU A 169 21.82 -0.88 -11.50
CA LEU A 169 22.97 -1.58 -12.04
C LEU A 169 22.51 -2.73 -12.92
N LEU A 170 23.19 -2.90 -14.05
CA LEU A 170 23.07 -4.08 -14.89
C LEU A 170 24.28 -4.96 -14.64
N PHE A 171 24.05 -6.13 -14.05
CA PHE A 171 25.05 -7.17 -13.89
C PHE A 171 24.80 -8.24 -14.95
N GLY A 172 25.50 -8.14 -16.07
CA GLY A 172 25.25 -8.96 -17.24
C GLY A 172 23.86 -8.77 -17.85
N THR A 173 22.90 -9.61 -17.48
CA THR A 173 21.49 -9.49 -17.91
C THR A 173 20.53 -9.13 -16.78
N GLU A 174 21.02 -9.09 -15.53
CA GLU A 174 20.19 -8.84 -14.35
C GLU A 174 20.22 -7.36 -13.99
N HIS A 175 19.03 -6.79 -13.81
CA HIS A 175 18.86 -5.43 -13.33
C HIS A 175 18.67 -5.46 -11.82
N VAL A 176 19.51 -4.72 -11.12
CA VAL A 176 19.59 -4.70 -9.66
C VAL A 176 19.55 -3.25 -9.18
N VAL A 177 18.83 -3.01 -8.09
CA VAL A 177 18.73 -1.69 -7.47
C VAL A 177 19.32 -1.76 -6.05
N GLY A 178 20.34 -0.93 -5.80
CA GLY A 178 20.92 -0.75 -4.46
C GLY A 178 20.54 0.61 -3.90
N ARG A 179 20.07 0.64 -2.64
CA ARG A 179 19.72 1.89 -1.96
C ARG A 179 20.82 2.30 -1.00
N VAL A 180 21.09 3.61 -0.93
CA VAL A 180 21.98 4.25 0.02
C VAL A 180 21.24 5.36 0.74
N SER A 181 21.33 5.39 2.07
CA SER A 181 20.85 6.52 2.87
C SER A 181 21.86 7.67 2.81
N LEU A 182 21.36 8.88 2.62
CA LEU A 182 22.09 10.14 2.73
C LEU A 182 21.88 10.80 4.11
N GLU A 183 21.05 10.20 4.97
CA GLU A 183 20.81 10.67 6.34
C GLU A 183 22.14 10.64 7.14
N GLY A 184 22.54 11.78 7.68
CA GLY A 184 23.85 11.97 8.33
C GLY A 184 24.85 12.80 7.52
N GLY A 185 24.51 13.19 6.28
CA GLY A 185 25.29 14.09 5.43
C GLY A 185 26.36 13.36 4.61
N LEU A 186 27.09 14.11 3.77
CA LEU A 186 28.12 13.56 2.85
C LEU A 186 29.41 13.11 3.56
N GLY A 187 29.40 12.92 4.87
CA GLY A 187 30.57 12.56 5.67
C GLY A 187 30.81 11.05 5.69
N GLY A 188 31.73 10.56 4.86
CA GLY A 188 32.15 9.15 4.84
C GLY A 188 32.01 8.49 3.47
N ILE A 189 32.23 7.17 3.41
CA ILE A 189 32.01 6.33 2.24
C ILE A 189 30.78 5.46 2.51
N PRO A 190 29.57 5.93 2.16
CA PRO A 190 28.39 5.10 2.28
C PRO A 190 28.49 3.88 1.38
N THR A 191 28.04 2.76 1.91
CA THR A 191 28.21 1.45 1.27
C THR A 191 26.85 0.79 1.15
N THR A 192 26.57 0.20 -0.01
CA THR A 192 25.39 -0.64 -0.22
C THR A 192 25.84 -2.06 -0.52
N VAL A 193 25.16 -3.04 0.08
CA VAL A 193 25.44 -4.46 -0.11
C VAL A 193 24.23 -5.09 -0.79
N ILE A 194 24.49 -5.73 -1.92
CA ILE A 194 23.50 -6.42 -2.73
C ILE A 194 23.87 -7.89 -2.77
N MET A 195 22.94 -8.76 -2.37
CA MET A 195 23.12 -10.21 -2.44
C MET A 195 22.34 -10.79 -3.61
N ASP A 196 22.97 -11.72 -4.31
CA ASP A 196 22.41 -12.35 -5.49
C ASP A 196 22.71 -13.86 -5.51
N LYS A 197 21.78 -14.65 -6.04
CA LYS A 197 21.92 -16.10 -6.12
C LYS A 197 22.48 -16.48 -7.48
N ILE A 198 23.63 -17.15 -7.49
CA ILE A 198 24.30 -17.51 -8.74
C ILE A 198 23.49 -18.58 -9.47
N SER A 199 22.84 -18.18 -10.55
CA SER A 199 22.17 -19.09 -11.48
C SER A 199 23.19 -19.60 -12.51
N SER A 200 23.47 -20.90 -12.47
CA SER A 200 24.26 -21.68 -13.45
C SER A 200 25.24 -20.88 -14.31
N ASN A 201 26.42 -20.58 -13.76
CA ASN A 201 27.46 -19.90 -14.54
C ASN A 201 28.25 -20.95 -15.33
N ASN A 202 28.11 -20.97 -16.66
CA ASN A 202 28.83 -21.91 -17.53
C ASN A 202 30.30 -21.51 -17.76
N SER A 203 30.68 -20.29 -17.38
CA SER A 203 32.02 -19.72 -17.61
C SER A 203 32.99 -20.00 -16.45
N TYR A 204 32.46 -20.35 -15.27
CA TYR A 204 33.23 -20.61 -14.05
C TYR A 204 32.73 -21.90 -13.39
N LYS A 205 33.61 -22.66 -12.73
CA LYS A 205 33.19 -23.83 -11.91
C LYS A 205 32.58 -23.40 -10.57
N ILE A 206 31.64 -22.44 -10.60
CA ILE A 206 30.91 -22.02 -9.40
C ILE A 206 29.74 -22.99 -9.23
N VAL A 207 29.61 -23.57 -8.03
CA VAL A 207 28.55 -24.53 -7.73
C VAL A 207 27.19 -23.84 -7.86
N PRO A 208 26.24 -24.42 -8.62
CA PRO A 208 24.87 -23.91 -8.66
C PRO A 208 24.30 -23.76 -7.25
N GLY A 209 23.81 -22.55 -6.91
CA GLY A 209 23.27 -22.25 -5.59
C GLY A 209 24.22 -21.52 -4.62
N ALA A 210 25.45 -21.23 -5.02
CA ALA A 210 26.30 -20.29 -4.30
C ALA A 210 25.68 -18.87 -4.27
N LEU A 211 25.93 -18.12 -3.19
CA LEU A 211 25.51 -16.73 -3.02
C LEU A 211 26.66 -15.81 -3.39
N ALA A 212 26.40 -14.84 -4.27
CA ALA A 212 27.31 -13.74 -4.56
C ALA A 212 26.89 -12.52 -3.73
N GLY A 213 27.77 -12.02 -2.87
CA GLY A 213 27.65 -10.69 -2.25
C GLY A 213 28.41 -9.67 -3.09
N LYS A 214 27.72 -8.65 -3.58
CA LYS A 214 28.29 -7.50 -4.29
C LYS A 214 28.13 -6.27 -3.41
N GLU A 215 29.23 -5.67 -3.00
CA GLU A 215 29.28 -4.48 -2.18
C GLU A 215 29.85 -3.33 -3.01
N ILE A 216 29.19 -2.17 -2.91
CA ILE A 216 29.57 -0.98 -3.65
C ILE A 216 29.69 0.17 -2.67
N GLY A 217 30.90 0.70 -2.58
CA GLY A 217 31.21 1.93 -1.86
C GLY A 217 31.01 3.12 -2.77
N LEU A 218 30.22 4.08 -2.31
CA LEU A 218 30.05 5.37 -2.94
C LEU A 218 30.77 6.43 -2.12
N SER A 219 31.36 7.39 -2.82
CA SER A 219 31.88 8.61 -2.24
C SER A 219 31.19 9.79 -2.93
N PHE A 220 31.01 10.87 -2.18
CA PHE A 220 30.36 12.07 -2.66
C PHE A 220 31.35 13.25 -2.58
N PRO A 221 32.24 13.42 -3.58
CA PRO A 221 33.27 14.46 -3.53
C PRO A 221 32.70 15.88 -3.38
N ASN A 222 31.46 16.08 -3.85
CA ASN A 222 30.69 17.31 -3.69
C ASN A 222 29.19 17.00 -3.83
N GLN A 223 28.35 18.03 -3.65
CA GLN A 223 26.89 17.93 -3.70
C GLN A 223 26.32 17.50 -5.06
N THR A 224 27.10 17.48 -6.13
CA THR A 224 26.64 17.18 -7.50
C THR A 224 27.44 16.07 -8.17
N THR A 225 28.23 15.31 -7.40
CA THR A 225 29.09 14.27 -7.94
C THR A 225 28.99 13.01 -7.10
N VAL A 226 28.66 11.90 -7.75
CA VAL A 226 28.70 10.56 -7.19
C VAL A 226 29.89 9.83 -7.79
N LYS A 227 30.83 9.39 -6.94
CA LYS A 227 32.01 8.63 -7.36
C LYS A 227 31.94 7.24 -6.75
N ILE A 228 32.11 6.20 -7.57
CA ILE A 228 32.32 4.85 -7.05
C ILE A 228 33.72 4.76 -6.46
N ASP A 229 33.78 4.50 -5.16
CA ASP A 229 35.02 4.42 -4.40
C ASP A 229 35.60 3.00 -4.49
N HIS A 230 34.79 2.00 -4.21
CA HIS A 230 35.19 0.60 -4.30
C HIS A 230 34.04 -0.29 -4.75
N PHE A 231 34.41 -1.41 -5.33
CA PHE A 231 33.52 -2.50 -5.66
C PHE A 231 34.14 -3.77 -5.12
N ILE A 232 33.41 -4.47 -4.26
CA ILE A 232 33.82 -5.74 -3.68
C ILE A 232 32.82 -6.79 -4.16
N TRP A 233 33.35 -7.89 -4.67
CA TRP A 233 32.54 -9.06 -4.97
C TRP A 233 33.08 -10.24 -4.17
N SER A 234 32.14 -10.96 -3.55
CA SER A 234 32.39 -12.14 -2.73
C SER A 234 31.43 -13.25 -3.15
N ILE A 235 31.87 -14.50 -3.04
CA ILE A 235 31.02 -15.68 -3.22
C ILE A 235 31.09 -16.52 -1.94
N THR A 236 29.93 -16.94 -1.45
CA THR A 236 29.79 -17.83 -0.29
C THR A 236 28.88 -19.01 -0.64
N GLY A 237 29.33 -20.23 -0.39
CA GLY A 237 28.51 -21.44 -0.55
C GLY A 237 29.25 -22.65 -1.08
N SER A 238 29.46 -23.65 -0.21
CA SER A 238 29.60 -25.05 -0.59
C SER A 238 29.14 -25.89 0.61
N SER A 239 28.05 -26.64 0.44
CA SER A 239 27.62 -27.70 1.35
C SER A 239 27.88 -29.06 0.72
N THR A 240 29.15 -29.41 0.48
CA THR A 240 29.56 -30.83 0.38
C THR A 240 30.88 -31.06 1.12
N PRO A 241 31.00 -32.16 1.91
CA PRO A 241 32.13 -32.39 2.79
C PRO A 241 33.26 -33.11 2.04
N THR A 242 34.03 -32.38 1.23
CA THR A 242 35.43 -32.75 0.93
C THR A 242 36.23 -31.48 0.79
N LEU A 243 36.69 -31.00 1.94
CA LEU A 243 37.45 -29.78 2.17
C LEU A 243 38.97 -30.02 2.07
N ASP A 244 39.41 -30.99 1.27
CA ASP A 244 40.83 -31.42 1.21
C ASP A 244 41.53 -31.15 -0.13
N SER A 245 40.92 -30.42 -1.08
CA SER A 245 41.70 -29.95 -2.25
C SER A 245 41.26 -28.62 -2.88
N ALA A 246 40.36 -27.88 -2.24
CA ALA A 246 40.15 -26.47 -2.53
C ALA A 246 39.74 -25.81 -1.21
N GLN A 247 40.62 -24.96 -0.67
CA GLN A 247 40.29 -24.12 0.49
C GLN A 247 38.95 -23.45 0.26
N ALA A 248 38.15 -23.26 1.33
CA ALA A 248 37.02 -22.35 1.34
C ALA A 248 37.52 -20.95 0.95
N GLY A 249 37.61 -20.72 -0.36
CA GLY A 249 38.12 -19.52 -0.97
C GLY A 249 37.01 -18.51 -0.90
N VAL A 250 37.02 -17.70 0.14
CA VAL A 250 36.45 -16.35 0.04
C VAL A 250 37.26 -15.67 -1.08
N PHE A 251 36.75 -15.74 -2.31
CA PHE A 251 37.27 -14.92 -3.40
C PHE A 251 36.83 -13.50 -3.09
N LEU A 252 37.72 -12.73 -2.45
CA LEU A 252 37.58 -11.28 -2.32
C LEU A 252 38.36 -10.65 -3.46
N ALA A 253 37.66 -10.31 -4.53
CA ALA A 253 38.19 -9.37 -5.50
C ALA A 253 38.02 -7.96 -4.90
N PHE A 254 39.07 -7.45 -4.26
CA PHE A 254 39.12 -6.05 -3.84
C PHE A 254 39.54 -5.20 -5.03
N SER A 255 38.60 -4.58 -5.73
CA SER A 255 38.93 -3.48 -6.63
C SER A 255 38.99 -2.19 -5.82
N ASN A 256 40.14 -1.93 -5.19
CA ASN A 256 40.45 -0.56 -4.77
C ASN A 256 40.74 0.24 -6.03
N THR A 257 39.85 1.17 -6.33
CA THR A 257 39.91 1.94 -7.55
C THR A 257 41.09 2.93 -7.59
N ALA A 258 41.90 3.03 -6.53
CA ALA A 258 43.06 3.92 -6.51
C ALA A 258 44.35 3.33 -7.13
N ASN A 259 44.46 2.02 -7.38
CA ASN A 259 45.58 1.40 -8.12
C ASN A 259 45.31 -0.10 -8.24
N THR A 260 44.77 -0.56 -9.35
CA THR A 260 44.91 -1.98 -9.72
C THR A 260 46.38 -2.22 -10.08
N LYS A 261 47.18 -2.51 -9.06
CA LYS A 261 48.39 -3.32 -9.21
C LYS A 261 48.01 -4.47 -10.14
N LYS A 262 48.78 -4.65 -11.21
CA LYS A 262 48.73 -5.81 -12.11
C LYS A 262 48.50 -7.08 -11.27
N TYR A 263 47.24 -7.53 -11.20
CA TYR A 263 46.96 -8.88 -10.77
C TYR A 263 47.29 -9.74 -11.98
N CYS A 264 48.34 -10.56 -11.85
CA CYS A 264 48.64 -11.64 -12.78
C CYS A 264 47.66 -12.80 -12.56
N ASP A 265 46.36 -12.50 -12.52
CA ASP A 265 45.34 -13.53 -12.59
C ASP A 265 44.74 -13.46 -13.98
N SER A 266 45.10 -14.43 -14.81
CA SER A 266 44.48 -14.67 -16.11
C SER A 266 43.01 -15.10 -15.98
N GLN A 267 42.43 -15.06 -14.78
CA GLN A 267 40.98 -15.03 -14.55
C GLN A 267 40.49 -13.60 -14.72
N ASP A 268 40.71 -13.11 -15.93
CA ASP A 268 40.25 -11.81 -16.37
C ASP A 268 38.73 -11.77 -16.19
N VAL A 269 38.26 -10.83 -15.36
CA VAL A 269 36.85 -10.45 -15.23
C VAL A 269 36.31 -9.95 -16.59
N ALA A 270 37.14 -9.88 -17.64
CA ALA A 270 36.78 -9.75 -19.05
C ALA A 270 35.76 -10.79 -19.57
N GLY A 271 35.52 -11.90 -18.86
CA GLY A 271 34.43 -12.83 -19.16
C GLY A 271 33.04 -12.39 -18.67
N ASP A 272 32.98 -11.44 -17.75
CA ASP A 272 31.71 -10.93 -17.25
C ASP A 272 31.13 -9.88 -18.22
N LYS A 273 29.95 -10.22 -18.72
CA LYS A 273 29.03 -9.31 -19.41
C LYS A 273 28.97 -7.95 -18.69
N PRO A 274 28.75 -6.84 -19.42
CA PRO A 274 29.13 -5.53 -18.93
C PRO A 274 28.36 -5.13 -17.66
N HIS A 275 29.12 -4.91 -16.59
CA HIS A 275 28.64 -4.41 -15.30
C HIS A 275 28.44 -2.89 -15.42
N LYS A 276 27.21 -2.45 -15.66
CA LYS A 276 26.88 -1.08 -16.08
C LYS A 276 26.04 -0.36 -15.04
N ILE A 277 26.33 0.92 -14.83
CA ILE A 277 25.41 1.83 -14.13
C ILE A 277 24.43 2.35 -15.18
N LEU A 278 23.15 2.13 -14.94
CA LEU A 278 22.08 2.55 -15.83
C LEU A 278 21.49 3.88 -15.41
N MET A 279 21.34 4.08 -14.10
CA MET A 279 20.59 5.20 -13.55
C MET A 279 20.96 5.47 -12.09
N ILE A 280 20.88 6.73 -11.70
CA ILE A 280 20.87 7.17 -10.31
C ILE A 280 19.58 7.94 -10.08
N GLU A 281 18.82 7.56 -9.07
CA GLU A 281 17.62 8.26 -8.64
C GLU A 281 17.79 8.79 -7.22
N GLY A 282 17.36 10.02 -6.99
CA GLY A 282 17.26 10.62 -5.67
C GLY A 282 15.84 10.47 -5.15
N ILE A 283 15.71 10.11 -3.87
CA ILE A 283 14.41 9.95 -3.22
C ILE A 283 14.31 10.98 -2.11
N VAL A 284 13.25 11.80 -2.19
CA VAL A 284 12.85 12.70 -1.12
C VAL A 284 11.76 12.03 -0.31
N SER A 285 11.95 11.92 0.99
CA SER A 285 10.94 11.51 1.97
C SER A 285 10.45 12.74 2.73
N GLY A 286 9.21 13.16 2.45
CA GLY A 286 8.54 14.25 3.16
C GLY A 286 7.72 13.76 4.35
N GLU A 287 7.44 14.65 5.31
CA GLU A 287 6.54 14.34 6.43
C GLU A 287 5.13 13.99 5.94
N THR A 288 4.62 12.83 6.35
CA THR A 288 3.21 12.47 6.20
C THR A 288 2.39 13.25 7.23
N GLY A 289 2.01 14.50 6.94
CA GLY A 289 1.15 15.27 7.86
C GLY A 289 -0.21 14.62 8.12
N SER A 290 -0.91 14.99 9.19
CA SER A 290 -2.26 14.46 9.54
C SER A 290 -3.35 14.88 8.54
N CYS A 291 -4.19 13.94 8.09
CA CYS A 291 -5.45 14.22 7.36
C CYS A 291 -6.66 14.39 8.31
N PHE A 292 -6.46 14.19 9.61
CA PHE A 292 -7.45 14.47 10.65
C PHE A 292 -7.26 15.90 11.16
N LYS A 293 -8.37 16.60 11.40
CA LYS A 293 -8.39 17.86 12.17
C LYS A 293 -8.33 17.56 13.66
#